data_AF-A0A7C3NJH4-F1
#
_entry.id   AF-A0A7C3NJH4-F1
#
_cell.length_a   1.000
_cell.length_b   1.000
_cell.length_c   1.000
_cell.angle_alpha   90.00
_cell.angle_beta   90.00
_cell.angle_gamma   90.00
#
_symmetry.space_group_name_H-M   'P 1'
#
loop_
_entity.id
_entity.type
_entity.pdbx_description
1 polymer ?
#
loop_
_entity_poly.entity_id
_entity_poly.type
_entity_poly.pdbx_seq_one_letter_code
_entity_poly.pdbx_strand_id
1 'polypeptide(L)'
;MENQPAGDQLRDFFRQSVRKSFWQLGIHDATVASYVADVLTDFARAENLYKIRARGGRKVDSVVEMLAQPLPAALTDESEVLRERSRRKYVGDYALFMSGIFRQYVEGKGSLDYYLQEGSRSYWTVSELDLSLYRTGYFLFQELANKFEYYSGALDYVRKACFAAAPGEDPFAGFLRQIQGWIKVNLTEN
;
A
#
# COMPACT_ATOMS: atom_id res chain seq x y z
N MET A 1 7.43 -15.84 -20.16
CA MET A 1 8.20 -14.60 -19.95
C MET A 1 7.62 -13.56 -20.90
N GLU A 2 6.53 -12.89 -20.54
CA GLU A 2 5.93 -11.83 -21.38
C GLU A 2 4.86 -11.09 -20.56
N ASN A 3 5.27 -10.20 -19.65
CA ASN A 3 4.37 -9.30 -18.91
C ASN A 3 5.11 -8.16 -18.18
N GLN A 4 6.36 -7.90 -18.54
CA GLN A 4 7.24 -6.94 -17.88
C GLN A 4 7.02 -5.46 -18.29
N PRO A 5 6.72 -5.10 -19.56
CA PRO A 5 6.63 -3.69 -19.96
C PRO A 5 5.42 -2.96 -19.36
N ALA A 6 4.30 -3.66 -19.15
CA ALA A 6 3.12 -3.07 -18.51
C ALA A 6 3.33 -2.77 -17.02
N GLY A 7 4.19 -3.54 -16.33
CA GLY A 7 4.51 -3.33 -14.91
C GLY A 7 5.39 -2.09 -14.71
N ASP A 8 6.42 -1.94 -15.54
CA ASP A 8 7.35 -0.80 -15.45
C ASP A 8 6.64 0.52 -15.81
N GLN A 9 5.77 0.52 -16.83
CA GLN A 9 4.99 1.71 -17.19
C GLN A 9 3.96 2.10 -16.12
N LEU A 10 3.27 1.12 -15.52
CA LEU A 10 2.33 1.38 -14.43
C LEU A 10 3.04 2.00 -13.22
N ARG A 11 4.24 1.50 -12.93
CA ARG A 11 5.08 2.03 -11.88
C ARG A 11 5.50 3.47 -12.15
N ASP A 12 5.94 3.78 -13.37
CA ASP A 12 6.34 5.13 -13.74
C ASP A 12 5.15 6.11 -13.70
N PHE A 13 3.97 5.65 -14.10
CA PHE A 13 2.73 6.41 -13.96
C PHE A 13 2.42 6.74 -12.50
N PHE A 14 2.46 5.75 -11.60
CA PHE A 14 2.24 6.01 -10.18
C PHE A 14 3.32 6.92 -9.60
N ARG A 15 4.59 6.74 -9.99
CA ARG A 15 5.69 7.62 -9.57
C ARG A 15 5.44 9.07 -9.96
N GLN A 16 5.04 9.33 -11.19
CA GLN A 16 4.73 10.67 -11.67
C GLN A 16 3.50 11.26 -10.93
N SER A 17 2.44 10.47 -10.79
CA SER A 17 1.18 10.89 -10.15
C SER A 17 1.34 11.20 -8.67
N VAL A 18 2.03 10.32 -7.93
CA VAL A 18 2.35 10.49 -6.52
C VAL A 18 3.28 11.68 -6.34
N ARG A 19 4.39 11.76 -7.09
CA ARG A 19 5.35 12.87 -6.97
C ARG A 19 4.70 14.23 -7.22
N LYS A 20 3.87 14.35 -8.26
CA LYS A 20 3.15 15.59 -8.57
C LYS A 20 2.21 16.00 -7.43
N SER A 21 1.38 15.08 -6.97
CA SER A 21 0.41 15.34 -5.90
C SER A 21 1.09 15.63 -4.56
N PHE A 22 2.15 14.90 -4.23
CA PHE A 22 2.93 15.09 -3.02
C PHE A 22 3.58 16.47 -2.99
N TRP A 23 4.14 16.91 -4.12
CA TRP A 23 4.67 18.26 -4.26
C TRP A 23 3.61 19.34 -4.01
N GLN A 24 2.39 19.17 -4.54
CA GLN A 24 1.27 20.10 -4.32
C GLN A 24 0.83 20.16 -2.85
N LEU A 25 1.07 19.09 -2.08
CA LEU A 25 0.74 19.00 -0.66
C LEU A 25 1.92 19.35 0.26
N GLY A 26 3.06 19.79 -0.29
CA GLY A 26 4.26 20.15 0.45
C GLY A 26 5.11 18.95 0.91
N ILE A 27 4.86 17.76 0.37
CA ILE A 27 5.64 16.54 0.63
C ILE A 27 6.77 16.46 -0.40
N HIS A 28 7.98 16.83 0.03
CA HIS A 28 9.16 16.91 -0.83
C HIS A 28 10.10 15.70 -0.70
N ASP A 29 9.76 14.73 0.15
CA ASP A 29 10.57 13.52 0.33
C ASP A 29 10.40 12.57 -0.87
N ALA A 30 11.44 12.53 -1.73
CA ALA A 30 11.46 11.69 -2.92
C ALA A 30 11.50 10.18 -2.60
N THR A 31 12.08 9.80 -1.44
CA THR A 31 12.15 8.41 -0.98
C THR A 31 10.75 7.92 -0.62
N VAL A 32 10.02 8.71 0.15
CA VAL A 32 8.62 8.39 0.50
C VAL A 32 7.75 8.34 -0.75
N ALA A 33 7.85 9.33 -1.64
CA ALA A 33 7.08 9.34 -2.88
C ALA A 33 7.35 8.11 -3.77
N SER A 34 8.63 7.68 -3.89
CA SER A 34 8.96 6.46 -4.62
C SER A 34 8.40 5.21 -3.92
N TYR A 35 8.52 5.12 -2.60
CA TYR A 35 8.00 3.98 -1.84
C TYR A 35 6.49 3.84 -2.00
N VAL A 36 5.76 4.94 -1.86
CA VAL A 36 4.30 4.97 -2.02
C VAL A 36 3.91 4.56 -3.44
N ALA A 37 4.62 5.01 -4.47
CA ALA A 37 4.38 4.57 -5.84
C ALA A 37 4.63 3.07 -6.02
N ASP A 38 5.65 2.51 -5.37
CA ASP A 38 5.91 1.07 -5.36
C ASP A 38 4.74 0.32 -4.67
N VAL A 39 4.21 0.83 -3.55
CA VAL A 39 3.01 0.28 -2.88
C VAL A 39 1.80 0.29 -3.83
N LEU A 40 1.52 1.41 -4.51
CA LEU A 40 0.41 1.47 -5.47
C LEU A 40 0.58 0.46 -6.61
N THR A 41 1.80 0.32 -7.13
CA THR A 41 2.14 -0.63 -8.19
C THR A 41 1.91 -2.07 -7.73
N ASP A 42 2.36 -2.39 -6.52
CA ASP A 42 2.17 -3.70 -5.92
C ASP A 42 0.68 -4.02 -5.77
N PHE A 43 -0.12 -3.12 -5.19
CA PHE A 43 -1.54 -3.40 -4.93
C PHE A 43 -2.49 -3.17 -6.13
N ALA A 44 -2.01 -2.60 -7.23
CA ALA A 44 -2.77 -2.50 -8.47
C ALA A 44 -3.08 -3.86 -9.11
N ARG A 45 -2.31 -4.92 -8.78
CA ARG A 45 -2.61 -6.29 -9.20
C ARG A 45 -3.51 -6.97 -8.16
N ALA A 46 -4.69 -7.44 -8.59
CA ALA A 46 -5.65 -8.13 -7.72
C ALA A 46 -5.05 -9.34 -6.96
N GLU A 47 -4.03 -9.99 -7.50
CA GLU A 47 -3.31 -11.10 -6.85
C GLU A 47 -2.51 -10.64 -5.62
N ASN A 48 -2.00 -9.40 -5.65
CA ASN A 48 -1.20 -8.84 -4.59
C ASN A 48 -2.04 -8.31 -3.41
N LEU A 49 -3.33 -8.06 -3.63
CA LEU A 49 -4.31 -7.72 -2.60
C LEU A 49 -4.65 -8.91 -1.69
N TYR A 50 -4.47 -10.14 -2.18
CA TYR A 50 -4.81 -11.38 -1.47
C TYR A 50 -3.58 -12.29 -1.24
N LYS A 51 -2.37 -11.70 -1.10
CA LYS A 51 -1.15 -12.50 -0.83
C LYS A 51 -1.28 -13.33 0.45
N ILE A 52 -2.03 -12.84 1.42
CA ILE A 52 -2.35 -13.54 2.65
C ILE A 52 -3.63 -14.35 2.44
N ARG A 53 -3.55 -15.68 2.61
CA ARG A 53 -4.70 -16.59 2.57
C ARG A 53 -4.96 -17.16 3.96
N ALA A 54 -6.23 -17.26 4.33
CA ALA A 54 -6.65 -17.89 5.58
C ALA A 54 -6.52 -19.42 5.47
N ARG A 55 -6.61 -20.13 6.61
CA ARG A 55 -6.79 -21.59 6.62
C ARG A 55 -8.02 -21.94 5.75
N GLY A 56 -7.82 -22.78 4.74
CA GLY A 56 -8.86 -23.16 3.77
C GLY A 56 -8.85 -22.39 2.45
N GLY A 57 -7.88 -21.50 2.20
CA GLY A 57 -7.72 -20.82 0.92
C GLY A 57 -8.65 -19.62 0.71
N ARG A 58 -9.42 -19.23 1.73
CA ARG A 58 -10.23 -18.00 1.71
C ARG A 58 -9.32 -16.77 1.65
N LYS A 59 -9.68 -15.82 0.80
CA LYS A 59 -9.04 -14.51 0.68
C LYS A 59 -9.13 -13.78 2.01
N VAL A 60 -7.99 -13.30 2.52
CA VAL A 60 -7.96 -12.41 3.68
C VAL A 60 -8.11 -10.98 3.17
N ASP A 61 -9.21 -10.33 3.55
CA ASP A 61 -9.60 -9.01 3.04
C ASP A 61 -9.64 -7.91 4.11
N SER A 62 -9.27 -8.23 5.35
CA SER A 62 -9.19 -7.26 6.44
C SER A 62 -7.85 -7.31 7.18
N VAL A 63 -7.37 -6.13 7.60
CA VAL A 63 -6.19 -5.98 8.47
C VAL A 63 -6.34 -6.84 9.73
N VAL A 64 -7.56 -6.97 10.27
CA VAL A 64 -7.88 -7.83 11.42
C VAL A 64 -7.48 -9.28 11.16
N GLU A 65 -7.92 -9.85 10.03
CA GLU A 65 -7.62 -11.24 9.66
C GLU A 65 -6.13 -11.44 9.30
N MET A 66 -5.46 -10.43 8.74
CA MET A 66 -4.02 -10.48 8.46
C MET A 66 -3.20 -10.51 9.75
N LEU A 67 -3.66 -9.80 10.77
CA LEU A 67 -3.03 -9.73 12.09
C LEU A 67 -3.37 -10.93 12.99
N ALA A 68 -4.49 -11.62 12.75
CA ALA A 68 -4.94 -12.79 13.50
C ALA A 68 -4.11 -14.07 13.23
N GLN A 69 -3.17 -14.04 12.28
CA GLN A 69 -2.27 -15.17 12.08
C GLN A 69 -1.34 -15.35 13.30
N PRO A 70 -1.13 -16.59 13.79
CA PRO A 70 -0.33 -16.83 14.99
C PRO A 70 1.07 -16.24 14.84
N LEU A 71 1.46 -15.39 15.80
CA LEU A 71 2.84 -14.97 15.96
C LEU A 71 3.66 -16.12 16.56
N PRO A 72 4.95 -16.26 16.18
CA PRO A 72 5.88 -17.08 16.95
C PRO A 72 5.92 -16.61 18.41
N ALA A 73 5.98 -17.53 19.37
CA ALA A 73 6.04 -17.21 20.79
C ALA A 73 7.30 -16.40 21.18
N ALA A 74 8.36 -16.55 20.39
CA ALA A 74 9.57 -15.73 20.43
C ALA A 74 10.15 -15.68 19.01
N LEU A 75 10.78 -14.56 18.65
CA LEU A 75 11.58 -14.44 17.43
C LEU A 75 13.00 -14.86 17.79
N THR A 76 13.30 -16.15 17.61
CA THR A 76 14.53 -16.78 18.11
C THR A 76 15.61 -16.90 17.05
N ASP A 77 15.23 -16.86 15.77
CA ASP A 77 16.16 -16.84 14.65
C ASP A 77 15.91 -15.66 13.67
N GLU A 78 16.93 -15.32 12.88
CA GLU A 78 16.87 -14.22 11.91
C GLU A 78 15.77 -14.42 10.84
N SER A 79 15.49 -15.67 10.45
CA SER A 79 14.44 -16.00 9.47
C SER A 79 13.03 -15.70 10.00
N GLU A 80 12.78 -15.95 11.28
CA GLU A 80 11.53 -15.61 11.98
C GLU A 80 11.35 -14.09 12.05
N VAL A 81 12.42 -13.35 12.38
CA VAL A 81 12.43 -11.88 12.37
C VAL A 81 12.11 -11.35 10.97
N LEU A 82 12.74 -11.89 9.93
CA LEU A 82 12.49 -11.50 8.53
C LEU A 82 11.05 -11.80 8.08
N ARG A 83 10.49 -12.92 8.53
CA ARG A 83 9.10 -13.30 8.24
C ARG A 83 8.13 -12.34 8.89
N GLU A 84 8.30 -12.05 10.18
CA GLU A 84 7.44 -11.09 10.90
C GLU A 84 7.57 -9.69 10.31
N ARG A 85 8.78 -9.24 9.99
CA ARG A 85 9.04 -7.98 9.31
C ARG A 85 8.28 -7.89 7.99
N SER A 86 8.35 -8.94 7.17
CA SER A 86 7.67 -8.98 5.87
C SER A 86 6.14 -8.94 6.01
N ARG A 87 5.60 -9.64 7.04
CA ARG A 87 4.18 -9.61 7.37
C ARG A 87 3.74 -8.21 7.82
N ARG A 88 4.46 -7.59 8.74
CA ARG A 88 4.19 -6.23 9.23
C ARG A 88 4.26 -5.21 8.10
N LYS A 89 5.28 -5.29 7.24
CA LYS A 89 5.38 -4.44 6.04
C LYS A 89 4.13 -4.58 5.17
N TYR A 90 3.71 -5.81 4.87
CA TYR A 90 2.51 -6.05 4.06
C TYR A 90 1.25 -5.45 4.71
N VAL A 91 1.05 -5.61 6.02
CA VAL A 91 -0.09 -5.01 6.72
C VAL A 91 -0.04 -3.48 6.66
N GLY A 92 1.13 -2.87 6.87
CA GLY A 92 1.33 -1.43 6.73
C GLY A 92 1.01 -0.93 5.32
N ASP A 93 1.55 -1.60 4.30
CA ASP A 93 1.32 -1.24 2.89
C ASP A 93 -0.16 -1.37 2.51
N TYR A 94 -0.80 -2.48 2.92
CA TYR A 94 -2.23 -2.72 2.67
C TYR A 94 -3.10 -1.66 3.35
N ALA A 95 -2.79 -1.34 4.61
CA ALA A 95 -3.51 -0.32 5.35
C ALA A 95 -3.36 1.07 4.69
N LEU A 96 -2.17 1.41 4.21
CA LEU A 96 -1.88 2.69 3.55
C LEU A 96 -2.65 2.78 2.23
N PHE A 97 -2.61 1.72 1.44
CA PHE A 97 -3.34 1.62 0.18
C PHE A 97 -4.84 1.74 0.38
N MET A 98 -5.42 0.96 1.31
CA MET A 98 -6.86 0.94 1.57
C MET A 98 -7.38 2.24 2.17
N SER A 99 -6.68 2.81 3.14
CA SER A 99 -7.08 4.07 3.78
C SER A 99 -6.86 5.30 2.90
N GLY A 100 -5.98 5.21 1.88
CA GLY A 100 -5.73 6.27 0.91
C GLY A 100 -6.59 6.13 -0.35
N ILE A 101 -6.35 5.08 -1.15
CA ILE A 101 -7.02 4.87 -2.45
C ILE A 101 -8.47 4.41 -2.30
N PHE A 102 -8.82 3.70 -1.24
CA PHE A 102 -10.18 3.21 -1.01
C PHE A 102 -10.81 3.82 0.25
N ARG A 103 -10.40 5.04 0.60
CA ARG A 103 -10.79 5.72 1.84
C ARG A 103 -12.30 5.68 2.11
N GLN A 104 -13.11 6.08 1.13
CA GLN A 104 -14.57 6.12 1.25
C GLN A 104 -15.19 4.74 1.55
N TYR A 105 -14.61 3.68 0.99
CA TYR A 105 -15.06 2.30 1.27
C TYR A 105 -14.74 1.89 2.72
N VAL A 106 -13.55 2.25 3.21
CA VAL A 106 -13.14 1.96 4.59
C VAL A 106 -13.93 2.80 5.60
N GLU A 107 -14.17 4.08 5.29
CA GLU A 107 -15.03 4.99 6.07
C GLU A 107 -16.48 4.49 6.14
N GLY A 108 -17.04 4.03 5.02
CA GLY A 108 -18.40 3.46 4.98
C GLY A 108 -18.58 2.21 5.85
N LYS A 109 -17.50 1.51 6.18
CA LYS A 109 -17.47 0.38 7.13
C LYS A 109 -17.12 0.79 8.57
N GLY A 110 -16.95 2.08 8.84
CA GLY A 110 -16.55 2.59 10.17
C GLY A 110 -15.19 2.08 10.64
N SER A 111 -14.30 1.71 9.72
CA SER A 111 -13.02 1.05 10.03
C SER A 111 -11.79 1.92 9.75
N LEU A 112 -11.97 3.19 9.36
CA LEU A 112 -10.85 4.04 8.93
C LEU A 112 -9.81 4.21 10.04
N ASP A 113 -10.23 4.61 11.24
CA ASP A 113 -9.32 4.82 12.38
C ASP A 113 -8.54 3.55 12.70
N TYR A 114 -9.16 2.39 12.57
CA TYR A 114 -8.49 1.10 12.77
C TYR A 114 -7.39 0.86 11.74
N TYR A 115 -7.65 1.14 10.45
CA TYR A 115 -6.63 1.03 9.40
C TYR A 115 -5.48 2.01 9.61
N LEU A 116 -5.79 3.25 10.02
CA LEU A 116 -4.76 4.27 10.31
C LEU A 116 -3.85 3.85 11.47
N GLN A 117 -4.45 3.38 12.57
CA GLN A 117 -3.71 2.94 13.75
C GLN A 117 -2.88 1.68 13.47
N GLU A 118 -3.47 0.65 12.86
CA GLU A 118 -2.76 -0.59 12.59
C GLU A 118 -1.70 -0.45 11.50
N GLY A 119 -1.92 0.42 10.51
CA GLY A 119 -0.93 0.77 9.52
C GLY A 119 0.29 1.46 10.13
N SER A 120 0.06 2.47 10.97
CA SER A 120 1.12 3.17 11.72
C SER A 120 1.91 2.22 12.61
N ARG A 121 1.23 1.41 13.44
CA ARG A 121 1.86 0.40 14.31
C ARG A 121 2.67 -0.62 13.53
N SER A 122 2.16 -1.05 12.37
CA SER A 122 2.84 -2.04 11.54
C SER A 122 4.15 -1.50 10.98
N TYR A 123 4.18 -0.27 10.45
CA TYR A 123 5.44 0.33 10.01
C TYR A 123 6.39 0.64 11.17
N TRP A 124 5.89 1.04 12.34
CA TRP A 124 6.74 1.21 13.52
C TRP A 124 7.44 -0.11 13.86
N THR A 125 6.69 -1.21 13.91
CA THR A 125 7.25 -2.55 14.14
C THR A 125 8.28 -2.93 13.07
N VAL A 126 8.03 -2.63 11.79
CA VAL A 126 9.03 -2.87 10.73
C VAL A 126 10.31 -2.10 11.00
N SER A 127 10.22 -0.85 11.48
CA SER A 127 11.39 -0.06 11.79
C SER A 127 12.20 -0.63 12.96
N GLU A 128 11.54 -1.15 14.00
CA GLU A 128 12.20 -1.81 15.13
C GLU A 128 12.91 -3.11 14.70
N LEU A 129 12.26 -3.89 13.82
CA LEU A 129 12.84 -5.09 13.25
C LEU A 129 13.98 -4.77 12.27
N ASP A 130 13.91 -3.68 11.51
CA ASP A 130 15.02 -3.24 10.66
C ASP A 130 16.21 -2.78 11.52
N LEU A 131 15.97 -2.09 12.63
CA LEU A 131 17.03 -1.74 13.59
C LEU A 131 17.70 -2.98 14.18
N SER A 132 16.92 -3.99 14.61
CA SER A 132 17.49 -5.23 15.18
C SER A 132 18.29 -6.04 14.16
N LEU A 133 17.95 -5.92 12.87
CA LEU A 133 18.66 -6.52 11.74
C LEU A 133 19.78 -5.64 11.17
N TYR A 134 20.09 -4.49 11.77
CA TYR A 134 21.06 -3.50 11.27
C TYR A 134 20.80 -3.03 9.82
N ARG A 135 19.53 -2.96 9.43
CA ARG A 135 19.08 -2.51 8.10
C ARG A 135 18.79 -1.02 8.10
N THR A 136 19.39 -0.28 7.18
CA THR A 136 19.21 1.18 7.04
C THR A 136 17.79 1.61 6.63
N GLY A 137 16.94 0.68 6.20
CA GLY A 137 15.55 0.94 5.82
C GLY A 137 14.66 1.45 6.96
N TYR A 138 15.09 1.35 8.22
CA TYR A 138 14.30 1.72 9.38
C TYR A 138 13.81 3.18 9.38
N PHE A 139 14.62 4.13 8.89
CA PHE A 139 14.26 5.55 8.87
C PHE A 139 12.99 5.83 8.05
N LEU A 140 12.87 5.17 6.89
CA LEU A 140 11.68 5.30 6.03
C LEU A 140 10.44 4.79 6.75
N PHE A 141 10.54 3.65 7.42
CA PHE A 141 9.40 3.06 8.14
C PHE A 141 9.03 3.85 9.40
N GLN A 142 9.99 4.48 10.10
CA GLN A 142 9.67 5.41 11.19
C GLN A 142 8.92 6.65 10.67
N GLU A 143 9.38 7.25 9.57
CA GLU A 143 8.72 8.39 8.95
C GLU A 143 7.28 8.04 8.51
N LEU A 144 7.11 6.91 7.83
CA LEU A 144 5.80 6.41 7.42
C LEU A 144 4.88 6.11 8.61
N ALA A 145 5.42 5.57 9.72
CA ALA A 145 4.65 5.31 10.92
C ALA A 145 4.18 6.61 11.59
N ASN A 146 5.08 7.58 11.76
CA ASN A 146 4.83 8.85 12.43
C ASN A 146 3.85 9.73 11.66
N LYS A 147 3.87 9.67 10.32
CA LYS A 147 3.03 10.50 9.45
C LYS A 147 2.04 9.66 8.63
N PHE A 148 1.64 8.51 9.16
CA PHE A 148 0.81 7.55 8.42
C PHE A 148 -0.49 8.18 7.92
N GLU A 149 -1.24 8.84 8.80
CA GLU A 149 -2.50 9.48 8.45
C GLU A 149 -2.33 10.58 7.39
N TYR A 150 -1.23 11.33 7.48
CA TYR A 150 -0.90 12.36 6.51
C TYR A 150 -0.61 11.76 5.13
N TYR A 151 0.18 10.69 5.04
CA TYR A 151 0.43 10.00 3.76
C TYR A 151 -0.81 9.29 3.21
N SER A 152 -1.65 8.73 4.08
CA SER A 152 -2.96 8.17 3.72
C SER A 152 -3.88 9.25 3.13
N GLY A 153 -3.97 10.42 3.76
CA GLY A 153 -4.72 11.57 3.24
C GLY A 153 -4.17 12.09 1.90
N ALA A 154 -2.85 12.17 1.76
CA ALA A 154 -2.21 12.54 0.51
C ALA A 154 -2.54 11.56 -0.63
N LEU A 155 -2.65 10.26 -0.33
CA LEU A 155 -3.09 9.26 -1.30
C LEU A 155 -4.57 9.39 -1.68
N ASP A 156 -5.46 9.74 -0.74
CA ASP A 156 -6.86 10.04 -1.11
C ASP A 156 -6.95 11.28 -2.00
N TYR A 157 -6.07 12.27 -1.80
CA TYR A 157 -5.94 13.38 -2.75
C TYR A 157 -5.47 12.91 -4.13
N VAL A 158 -4.43 12.06 -4.21
CA VAL A 158 -3.98 11.45 -5.49
C VAL A 158 -5.15 10.74 -6.17
N ARG A 159 -5.93 9.95 -5.42
CA ARG A 159 -7.13 9.27 -5.92
C ARG A 159 -8.12 10.27 -6.52
N LYS A 160 -8.45 11.34 -5.80
CA LYS A 160 -9.40 12.36 -6.28
C LYS A 160 -8.87 13.13 -7.50
N ALA A 161 -7.57 13.40 -7.55
CA ALA A 161 -6.95 14.16 -8.64
C ALA A 161 -6.74 13.35 -9.93
N CYS A 162 -6.41 12.07 -9.80
CA CYS A 162 -6.03 11.21 -10.92
C CYS A 162 -7.09 10.16 -11.31
N PHE A 163 -7.97 9.79 -10.37
CA PHE A 163 -8.86 8.62 -10.46
C PHE A 163 -10.28 8.92 -9.96
N ALA A 164 -10.80 10.11 -10.24
CA ALA A 164 -12.16 10.47 -9.84
C ALA A 164 -13.17 9.46 -10.41
N ALA A 165 -13.86 8.72 -9.54
CA ALA A 165 -14.78 7.65 -9.93
C ALA A 165 -16.11 8.22 -10.46
N ALA A 166 -16.76 7.47 -11.35
CA ALA A 166 -18.14 7.74 -11.73
C ALA A 166 -19.09 7.37 -10.57
N PRO A 167 -20.20 8.10 -10.36
CA PRO A 167 -21.13 7.80 -9.28
C PRO A 167 -21.74 6.38 -9.40
N GLY A 168 -21.70 5.60 -8.32
CA GLY A 168 -22.38 4.29 -8.22
C GLY A 168 -21.59 3.08 -8.72
N GLU A 169 -20.34 3.25 -9.16
CA GLU A 169 -19.45 2.14 -9.55
C GLU A 169 -18.82 1.49 -8.30
N ASP A 170 -18.57 0.17 -8.33
CA ASP A 170 -17.75 -0.49 -7.32
C ASP A 170 -16.37 0.18 -7.29
N PRO A 171 -15.88 0.66 -6.13
CA PRO A 171 -14.65 1.44 -6.07
C PRO A 171 -13.45 0.71 -6.68
N PHE A 172 -13.33 -0.60 -6.43
CA PHE A 172 -12.21 -1.41 -6.92
C PHE A 172 -12.30 -1.64 -8.42
N ALA A 173 -13.48 -2.00 -8.93
CA ALA A 173 -13.70 -2.16 -10.36
C ALA A 173 -13.44 -0.84 -11.12
N GLY A 174 -13.89 0.29 -10.56
CA GLY A 174 -13.67 1.62 -11.14
C GLY A 174 -12.18 1.99 -11.20
N PHE A 175 -11.44 1.77 -10.10
CA PHE A 175 -9.99 1.99 -10.06
C PHE A 175 -9.24 1.13 -11.08
N LEU A 176 -9.53 -0.18 -11.13
CA LEU A 176 -8.90 -1.09 -12.09
C LEU A 176 -9.23 -0.73 -13.54
N ARG A 177 -10.48 -0.35 -13.82
CA ARG A 177 -10.90 0.10 -15.15
C ARG A 177 -10.14 1.38 -15.56
N GLN A 178 -9.97 2.32 -14.65
CA GLN A 178 -9.22 3.55 -14.92
C GLN A 178 -7.74 3.27 -15.19
N ILE A 179 -7.12 2.38 -14.41
CA ILE A 179 -5.74 1.93 -14.66
C ILE A 179 -5.64 1.23 -16.02
N GLN A 180 -6.53 0.29 -16.32
CA GLN A 180 -6.52 -0.43 -17.59
C GLN A 180 -6.78 0.50 -18.78
N GLY A 181 -7.66 1.48 -18.62
CA GLY A 181 -7.91 2.53 -19.61
C GLY A 181 -6.67 3.36 -19.86
N TRP A 182 -5.99 3.80 -18.80
CA TRP A 182 -4.73 4.54 -18.90
C TRP A 182 -3.63 3.72 -19.59
N ILE A 183 -3.45 2.46 -19.16
CA ILE A 183 -2.48 1.52 -19.74
C ILE A 183 -2.76 1.33 -21.23
N LYS A 184 -4.03 1.13 -21.62
CA LYS A 184 -4.40 0.93 -23.02
C LYS A 184 -4.04 2.14 -23.88
N VAL A 185 -4.42 3.35 -23.47
CA VAL A 185 -4.14 4.59 -24.22
C VAL A 185 -2.64 4.79 -24.40
N ASN A 186 -1.85 4.64 -23.33
CA ASN A 186 -0.41 4.89 -23.36
C ASN A 186 0.41 3.73 -23.96
N LEU A 187 -0.16 2.54 -24.11
CA LEU A 187 0.46 1.40 -24.81
C LEU A 187 0.13 1.35 -26.31
N THR A 188 -1.00 1.91 -26.75
CA THR A 188 -1.39 1.87 -28.17
C THR A 188 -0.82 3.02 -29.00
N GLU A 189 -0.20 4.04 -28.38
CA GLU A 189 0.40 5.18 -29.09
C GLU A 189 1.92 5.07 -29.34
N ASN A 190 2.51 3.88 -29.25
CA ASN A 190 3.91 3.64 -29.63
C ASN A 190 4.06 2.54 -30.68
#